data_AF-A0A9P3LFL3-F1
#
_entry.id   AF-A0A9P3LFL3-F1
#
_cell.length_a   1.000
_cell.length_b   1.000
_cell.length_c   1.000
_cell.angle_alpha   90.00
_cell.angle_beta   90.00
_cell.angle_gamma   90.00
#
_symmetry.space_group_name_H-M   'P 1'
#
loop_
_entity.id
_entity.type
_entity.pdbx_description
1 polymer ?
#
loop_
_entity_poly.entity_id
_entity_poly.type
_entity_poly.pdbx_seq_one_letter_code
_entity_poly.pdbx_strand_id
1 'polypeptide(L)'
;MTIARSLHIAIVVHLGWGHARPLCALAARLVKLRSVDITFLTACDMHGKVLKELARSFEDGEDALRARIRVVGLLAHTADMFDREVVGESFEEQFSKILVGEPAFCSATQSSVPPLKVPDALIVDMFGDLFFEIARRHSATLKILVSLPSALFCVYALTGPYGPDGLDALNAAVEDVMRKTGKTLPEAARELLGRPTDDVVRIPGVPEMYAYENSPQELSFDLPNIGYIHLTAANLVHACDGLISASMPALEPPATVQAFNAFLASQSRKLYFLGLLLPETRREAQAERTQLAQAPEIAGFMQRVRRTHGERAMLYISFGTVFWPKNPDRIWAFLDVLIEQNIPFIMAHASPFCALPDEIAAKVKASGIGLITPWAPQQAILEHPATGWFVTHGGFNSVTEAVHAGVPMYAAPPPPLIPTHH
;
A
#
# COMPACT_ATOMS: atom_id res chain seq x y z
N MET A 1 -28.06 29.03 -15.08
CA MET A 1 -27.04 28.42 -14.22
C MET A 1 -26.97 26.94 -14.58
N THR A 2 -26.05 26.55 -15.46
CA THR A 2 -25.84 25.14 -15.80
C THR A 2 -25.23 24.48 -14.56
N ILE A 3 -25.99 23.63 -13.87
CA ILE A 3 -25.44 22.82 -12.78
C ILE A 3 -24.30 22.01 -13.40
N ALA A 4 -23.06 22.30 -13.01
CA ALA A 4 -21.90 21.58 -13.52
C ALA A 4 -22.11 20.09 -13.20
N ARG A 5 -22.19 19.27 -14.25
CA ARG A 5 -22.47 17.84 -14.14
C ARG A 5 -21.37 17.20 -13.29
N SER A 6 -21.76 16.58 -12.17
CA SER A 6 -20.83 15.84 -11.31
C SER A 6 -20.20 14.69 -12.11
N LEU A 7 -18.89 14.52 -12.00
CA LEU A 7 -18.22 13.32 -12.49
C LEU A 7 -18.47 12.17 -11.51
N HIS A 8 -18.50 10.94 -11.99
CA HIS A 8 -18.56 9.76 -11.14
C HIS A 8 -17.32 8.90 -11.35
N ILE A 9 -16.59 8.64 -10.28
CA ILE A 9 -15.39 7.79 -10.29
C ILE A 9 -15.66 6.54 -9.45
N ALA A 10 -15.46 5.37 -10.03
CA ALA A 10 -15.38 4.13 -9.26
C ALA A 10 -13.93 3.92 -8.82
N ILE A 11 -13.70 3.46 -7.60
CA ILE A 11 -12.39 3.07 -7.07
C ILE A 11 -12.52 1.64 -6.57
N VAL A 12 -11.61 0.75 -6.92
CA VAL A 12 -11.61 -0.64 -6.43
C VAL A 12 -10.24 -1.03 -5.87
N VAL A 13 -10.26 -1.65 -4.70
CA VAL A 13 -9.08 -2.19 -4.01
C VAL A 13 -9.46 -3.43 -3.21
N HIS A 14 -8.59 -4.43 -3.21
CA HIS A 14 -8.80 -5.69 -2.46
C HIS A 14 -7.62 -6.00 -1.53
N LEU A 15 -6.39 -5.82 -2.01
CA LEU A 15 -5.21 -6.31 -1.30
C LEU A 15 -4.62 -5.28 -0.35
N GLY A 16 -4.66 -5.57 0.95
CA GLY A 16 -3.81 -4.94 1.96
C GLY A 16 -4.21 -3.51 2.36
N TRP A 17 -4.08 -3.21 3.66
CA TRP A 17 -4.39 -1.87 4.16
C TRP A 17 -3.48 -0.78 3.60
N GLY A 18 -2.25 -1.14 3.25
CA GLY A 18 -1.28 -0.22 2.65
C GLY A 18 -1.71 0.33 1.28
N HIS A 19 -2.58 -0.39 0.56
CA HIS A 19 -3.12 0.04 -0.73
C HIS A 19 -4.45 0.79 -0.58
N ALA A 20 -5.31 0.32 0.32
CA ALA A 20 -6.63 0.94 0.53
C ALA A 20 -6.56 2.31 1.23
N ARG A 21 -5.65 2.50 2.19
CA ARG A 21 -5.53 3.74 2.96
C ARG A 21 -5.21 4.96 2.08
N PRO A 22 -4.20 4.94 1.19
CA PRO A 22 -3.95 6.05 0.27
C PRO A 22 -5.15 6.35 -0.64
N LEU A 23 -5.89 5.34 -1.09
CA LEU A 23 -7.09 5.52 -1.90
C LEU A 23 -8.23 6.19 -1.12
N CYS A 24 -8.34 5.96 0.19
CA CYS A 24 -9.29 6.70 1.05
C CYS A 24 -8.95 8.20 1.06
N ALA A 25 -7.68 8.55 1.25
CA ALA A 25 -7.21 9.93 1.22
C ALA A 25 -7.41 10.57 -0.17
N LEU A 26 -7.16 9.81 -1.24
CA LEU A 26 -7.44 10.25 -2.62
C LEU A 26 -8.92 10.57 -2.80
N ALA A 27 -9.81 9.66 -2.40
CA ALA A 27 -11.25 9.83 -2.54
C ALA A 27 -11.72 11.10 -1.81
N ALA A 28 -11.26 11.31 -0.58
CA ALA A 28 -11.57 12.51 0.20
C ALA A 28 -11.06 13.79 -0.47
N ARG A 29 -9.81 13.80 -0.98
CA ARG A 29 -9.25 14.96 -1.69
C ARG A 29 -10.04 15.30 -2.96
N LEU A 30 -10.44 14.28 -3.74
CA LEU A 30 -11.18 14.49 -4.99
C LEU A 30 -12.54 15.18 -4.76
N VAL A 31 -13.34 14.70 -3.79
CA VAL A 31 -14.65 15.29 -3.51
C VAL A 31 -14.57 16.69 -2.90
N LYS A 32 -13.47 17.01 -2.21
CA LYS A 32 -13.19 18.36 -1.67
C LYS A 32 -12.76 19.35 -2.75
N LEU A 33 -12.04 18.89 -3.78
CA LEU A 33 -11.48 19.76 -4.81
C LEU A 33 -12.41 19.99 -6.00
N ARG A 34 -13.29 19.02 -6.29
CA ARG A 34 -14.10 19.00 -7.52
C ARG A 34 -15.51 18.49 -7.28
N SER A 35 -16.40 18.76 -8.24
CA SER A 35 -17.70 18.10 -8.27
C SER A 35 -17.55 16.66 -8.78
N VAL A 36 -17.20 15.75 -7.87
CA VAL A 36 -17.05 14.31 -8.11
C VAL A 36 -17.85 13.54 -7.06
N ASP A 37 -18.58 12.52 -7.50
CA ASP A 37 -19.14 11.48 -6.65
C ASP A 37 -18.30 10.20 -6.81
N ILE A 38 -18.18 9.41 -5.75
CA ILE A 38 -17.27 8.25 -5.71
C ILE A 38 -18.01 7.00 -5.28
N THR A 39 -17.85 5.91 -6.03
CA THR A 39 -18.14 4.55 -5.55
C THR A 39 -16.85 3.86 -5.17
N PHE A 40 -16.65 3.61 -3.89
CA PHE A 40 -15.48 2.92 -3.37
C PHE A 40 -15.82 1.45 -3.15
N LEU A 41 -15.31 0.56 -3.98
CA LEU A 41 -15.48 -0.89 -3.89
C LEU A 41 -14.29 -1.50 -3.14
N THR A 42 -14.57 -2.32 -2.14
CA THR A 42 -13.54 -3.00 -1.32
C THR A 42 -14.08 -4.31 -0.79
N ALA A 43 -13.22 -5.23 -0.37
CA ALA A 43 -13.65 -6.43 0.35
C ALA A 43 -14.55 -6.12 1.56
N CYS A 44 -15.54 -6.98 1.84
CA CYS A 44 -16.57 -6.74 2.85
C CYS A 44 -16.01 -6.62 4.28
N ASP A 45 -14.93 -7.33 4.59
CA ASP A 45 -14.21 -7.26 5.86
C ASP A 45 -13.41 -5.95 6.02
N MET A 46 -12.97 -5.34 4.91
CA MET A 46 -12.30 -4.03 4.88
C MET A 46 -13.28 -2.85 4.93
N HIS A 47 -14.55 -3.05 4.58
CA HIS A 47 -15.57 -2.00 4.47
C HIS A 47 -15.63 -1.08 5.70
N GLY A 48 -15.69 -1.66 6.91
CA GLY A 48 -15.74 -0.88 8.15
C GLY A 48 -14.48 -0.06 8.41
N LYS A 49 -13.31 -0.57 7.98
CA LYS A 49 -12.02 0.10 8.12
C LYS A 49 -11.92 1.28 7.15
N VAL A 50 -12.36 1.10 5.90
CA VAL A 50 -12.45 2.16 4.88
C VAL A 50 -13.40 3.28 5.35
N LEU A 51 -14.58 2.96 5.88
CA LEU A 51 -15.50 3.98 6.40
C LEU A 51 -14.90 4.81 7.54
N LYS A 52 -14.17 4.17 8.46
CA LYS A 52 -13.49 4.85 9.56
C LYS A 52 -12.39 5.77 9.03
N GLU A 53 -11.55 5.30 8.10
CA GLU A 53 -10.47 6.10 7.51
C GLU A 53 -11.01 7.30 6.71
N LEU A 54 -12.04 7.09 5.89
CA LEU A 54 -12.71 8.17 5.17
C LEU A 54 -13.25 9.22 6.14
N ALA A 55 -13.91 8.80 7.24
CA ALA A 55 -14.46 9.74 8.22
C ALA A 55 -13.41 10.66 8.84
N ARG A 56 -12.17 10.17 9.04
CA ARG A 56 -11.05 10.96 9.55
C ARG A 56 -10.61 12.05 8.57
N SER A 57 -10.81 11.83 7.27
CA SER A 57 -10.42 12.77 6.21
C SER A 57 -11.36 13.97 6.02
N PHE A 58 -12.41 14.12 6.83
CA PHE A 58 -13.38 15.22 6.76
C PHE A 58 -13.52 15.96 8.10
N GLU A 59 -13.60 17.28 8.03
CA GLU A 59 -13.84 18.19 9.15
C GLU A 59 -15.34 18.25 9.54
N ASP A 60 -15.63 18.87 10.67
CA ASP A 60 -17.01 19.22 11.05
C ASP A 60 -17.61 20.17 10.00
N GLY A 61 -18.82 19.87 9.53
CA GLY A 61 -19.50 20.64 8.47
C GLY A 61 -19.20 20.16 7.04
N GLU A 62 -18.29 19.20 6.84
CA GLU A 62 -18.01 18.60 5.53
C GLU A 62 -18.85 17.33 5.25
N ASP A 63 -19.92 17.08 6.02
CA ASP A 63 -20.75 15.86 5.89
C ASP A 63 -21.37 15.72 4.49
N ALA A 64 -21.73 16.84 3.86
CA ALA A 64 -22.24 16.84 2.49
C ALA A 64 -21.18 16.39 1.47
N LEU A 65 -19.90 16.70 1.69
CA LEU A 65 -18.80 16.23 0.82
C LEU A 65 -18.52 14.75 1.06
N ARG A 66 -18.50 14.33 2.33
CA ARG A 66 -18.34 12.92 2.70
C ARG A 66 -19.45 12.04 2.12
N ALA A 67 -20.70 12.52 2.14
CA ALA A 67 -21.85 11.80 1.60
C ALA A 67 -21.77 11.51 0.09
N ARG A 68 -20.86 12.18 -0.63
CA ARG A 68 -20.57 11.92 -2.05
C ARG A 68 -19.72 10.68 -2.28
N ILE A 69 -19.15 10.12 -1.22
CA ILE A 69 -18.40 8.86 -1.23
C ILE A 69 -19.30 7.78 -0.65
N ARG A 70 -19.72 6.85 -1.50
CA ARG A 70 -20.42 5.62 -1.08
C ARG A 70 -19.44 4.46 -1.12
N VAL A 71 -19.50 3.60 -0.11
CA VAL A 71 -18.63 2.42 0.00
C VAL A 71 -19.47 1.17 -0.23
N VAL A 72 -18.99 0.28 -1.11
CA VAL A 72 -19.61 -1.00 -1.43
C VAL A 72 -18.66 -2.10 -0.98
N GLY A 73 -19.06 -2.85 0.04
CA GLY A 73 -18.35 -4.05 0.48
C GLY A 73 -18.68 -5.22 -0.45
N LEU A 74 -17.71 -5.66 -1.24
CA LEU A 74 -17.78 -6.84 -2.10
C LEU A 74 -17.68 -8.10 -1.26
N LEU A 75 -18.42 -9.16 -1.62
CA LEU A 75 -18.19 -10.47 -1.01
C LEU A 75 -16.74 -10.89 -1.31
N ALA A 76 -16.02 -11.38 -0.31
CA ALA A 76 -14.64 -11.80 -0.44
C ALA A 76 -14.37 -12.94 0.56
N HIS A 77 -13.36 -13.75 0.29
CA HIS A 77 -12.92 -14.78 1.21
C HIS A 77 -12.21 -14.15 2.42
N THR A 78 -12.78 -14.29 3.61
CA THR A 78 -12.29 -13.59 4.82
C THR A 78 -11.09 -14.27 5.48
N ALA A 79 -10.84 -15.55 5.17
CA ALA A 79 -9.71 -16.30 5.74
C ALA A 79 -8.48 -16.31 4.81
N ASP A 80 -8.64 -15.94 3.55
CA ASP A 80 -7.57 -15.88 2.56
C ASP A 80 -7.76 -14.63 1.72
N MET A 81 -7.02 -13.57 2.07
CA MET A 81 -7.09 -12.31 1.34
C MET A 81 -6.51 -12.39 -0.07
N PHE A 82 -5.78 -13.46 -0.41
CA PHE A 82 -5.25 -13.70 -1.75
C PHE A 82 -6.22 -14.49 -2.63
N ASP A 83 -7.35 -14.94 -2.10
CA ASP A 83 -8.44 -15.42 -2.95
C ASP A 83 -8.93 -14.27 -3.83
N ARG A 84 -8.99 -14.56 -5.12
CA ARG A 84 -9.38 -13.60 -6.16
C ARG A 84 -10.73 -13.96 -6.77
N GLU A 85 -11.16 -15.22 -6.67
CA GLU A 85 -12.35 -15.72 -7.35
C GLU A 85 -13.61 -15.12 -6.75
N VAL A 86 -13.81 -15.23 -5.43
CA VAL A 86 -15.02 -14.76 -4.76
C VAL A 86 -15.20 -13.24 -4.90
N VAL A 87 -14.11 -12.50 -4.72
CA VAL A 87 -14.13 -11.03 -4.87
C VAL A 87 -14.30 -10.59 -6.33
N GLY A 88 -13.76 -11.37 -7.28
CA GLY A 88 -13.93 -11.16 -8.71
C GLY A 88 -15.38 -11.29 -9.14
N GLU A 89 -16.03 -12.40 -8.77
CA GLU A 89 -17.45 -12.64 -9.04
C GLU A 89 -18.33 -11.54 -8.44
N SER A 90 -18.07 -11.20 -7.17
CA SER A 90 -18.81 -10.12 -6.50
C SER A 90 -18.59 -8.77 -7.18
N PHE A 91 -17.35 -8.45 -7.58
CA PHE A 91 -17.05 -7.23 -8.32
C PHE A 91 -17.79 -7.22 -9.66
N GLU A 92 -17.73 -8.29 -10.45
CA GLU A 92 -18.40 -8.38 -11.75
C GLU A 92 -19.91 -8.16 -11.63
N GLU A 93 -20.54 -8.81 -10.65
CA GLU A 93 -21.97 -8.67 -10.41
C GLU A 93 -22.35 -7.22 -10.03
N GLN A 94 -21.62 -6.60 -9.09
CA GLN A 94 -21.96 -5.25 -8.64
C GLN A 94 -21.54 -4.18 -9.64
N PHE A 95 -20.41 -4.36 -10.33
CA PHE A 95 -19.89 -3.39 -11.28
C PHE A 95 -20.72 -3.35 -12.56
N SER A 96 -21.19 -4.50 -13.06
CA SER A 96 -22.11 -4.54 -14.22
C SER A 96 -23.42 -3.79 -13.93
N LYS A 97 -24.00 -3.93 -12.73
CA LYS A 97 -25.15 -3.12 -12.27
C LYS A 97 -24.83 -1.62 -12.26
N ILE A 98 -23.68 -1.24 -11.69
CA ILE A 98 -23.24 0.17 -11.65
C ILE A 98 -23.09 0.77 -13.06
N LEU A 99 -22.61 -0.02 -14.04
CA LEU A 99 -22.42 0.41 -15.43
C LEU A 99 -23.73 0.65 -16.18
N VAL A 100 -24.85 0.10 -15.72
CA VAL A 100 -26.19 0.34 -16.28
C VAL A 100 -27.05 1.26 -15.42
N GLY A 101 -26.49 1.83 -14.36
CA GLY A 101 -27.18 2.75 -13.46
C GLY A 101 -28.14 2.07 -12.47
N GLU A 102 -27.95 0.78 -12.23
CA GLU A 102 -28.69 0.03 -11.21
C GLU A 102 -28.07 0.16 -9.81
N PRO A 103 -28.86 -0.04 -8.74
CA PRO A 103 -28.33 -0.08 -7.38
C PRO A 103 -27.34 -1.25 -7.21
N ALA A 104 -26.23 -1.00 -6.52
CA ALA A 104 -25.32 -2.07 -6.09
C ALA A 104 -25.79 -2.69 -4.77
N PHE A 105 -25.31 -3.88 -4.46
CA PHE A 105 -25.51 -4.53 -3.16
C PHE A 105 -24.20 -4.51 -2.36
N CYS A 106 -24.27 -4.10 -1.09
CA CYS A 106 -23.15 -4.12 -0.17
C CYS A 106 -23.24 -5.34 0.74
N SER A 107 -22.36 -6.32 0.53
CA SER A 107 -22.28 -7.54 1.33
C SER A 107 -21.89 -7.27 2.79
N ALA A 108 -21.19 -6.17 3.07
CA ALA A 108 -20.81 -5.82 4.44
C ALA A 108 -22.00 -5.32 5.28
N THR A 109 -22.94 -4.58 4.68
CA THR A 109 -24.11 -4.03 5.36
C THR A 109 -25.40 -4.80 5.07
N GLN A 110 -25.34 -5.78 4.17
CA GLN A 110 -26.49 -6.55 3.69
C GLN A 110 -27.61 -5.63 3.17
N SER A 111 -27.23 -4.58 2.44
CA SER A 111 -28.16 -3.55 1.98
C SER A 111 -27.84 -3.05 0.59
N SER A 112 -28.86 -2.49 -0.08
CA SER A 112 -28.70 -1.84 -1.38
C SER A 112 -28.05 -0.46 -1.22
N VAL A 113 -27.11 -0.16 -2.10
CA VAL A 113 -26.48 1.14 -2.27
C VAL A 113 -27.15 1.84 -3.46
N PRO A 114 -27.82 2.99 -3.25
CA PRO A 114 -28.56 3.69 -4.30
C PRO A 114 -27.67 4.01 -5.51
N PRO A 115 -28.20 4.01 -6.74
CA PRO A 115 -27.44 4.26 -7.95
C PRO A 115 -26.97 5.72 -8.07
N LEU A 116 -25.90 5.90 -8.84
CA LEU A 116 -25.44 7.20 -9.34
C LEU A 116 -25.45 7.09 -10.87
N LYS A 117 -25.10 8.18 -11.57
CA LYS A 117 -24.76 8.06 -13.00
C LYS A 117 -23.70 6.98 -13.22
N VAL A 118 -23.62 6.43 -14.42
CA VAL A 118 -22.54 5.50 -14.78
C VAL A 118 -21.15 6.15 -14.56
N PRO A 119 -20.13 5.39 -14.11
CA PRO A 119 -18.78 5.92 -13.92
C PRO A 119 -18.19 6.52 -15.19
N ASP A 120 -17.55 7.68 -15.08
CA ASP A 120 -16.73 8.26 -16.15
C ASP A 120 -15.32 7.63 -16.17
N ALA A 121 -14.86 7.13 -15.02
CA ALA A 121 -13.59 6.44 -14.88
C ALA A 121 -13.62 5.41 -13.74
N LEU A 122 -12.73 4.43 -13.82
CA LEU A 122 -12.39 3.47 -12.78
C LEU A 122 -10.94 3.68 -12.34
N ILE A 123 -10.69 3.72 -11.05
CA ILE A 123 -9.35 3.68 -10.46
C ILE A 123 -9.17 2.28 -9.85
N VAL A 124 -8.11 1.59 -10.26
CA VAL A 124 -7.78 0.24 -9.81
C VAL A 124 -6.43 0.29 -9.10
N ASP A 125 -6.28 -0.45 -8.01
CA ASP A 125 -4.96 -0.69 -7.41
C ASP A 125 -4.00 -1.42 -8.37
N MET A 126 -2.68 -1.24 -8.22
CA MET A 126 -1.67 -1.88 -9.07
C MET A 126 -1.68 -3.42 -9.08
N PHE A 127 -2.32 -4.05 -8.08
CA PHE A 127 -2.52 -5.50 -8.03
C PHE A 127 -3.96 -5.92 -8.36
N GLY A 128 -4.76 -5.01 -8.92
CA GLY A 128 -6.16 -5.24 -9.27
C GLY A 128 -6.40 -5.67 -10.71
N ASP A 129 -5.48 -6.42 -11.33
CA ASP A 129 -5.58 -6.85 -12.74
C ASP A 129 -6.90 -7.58 -13.04
N LEU A 130 -7.42 -8.38 -12.11
CA LEU A 130 -8.71 -9.04 -12.24
C LEU A 130 -9.85 -8.03 -12.43
N PHE A 131 -9.87 -6.96 -11.63
CA PHE A 131 -10.89 -5.93 -11.74
C PHE A 131 -10.77 -5.14 -13.03
N PHE A 132 -9.53 -4.92 -13.50
CA PHE A 132 -9.26 -4.33 -14.80
C PHE A 132 -9.82 -5.19 -15.94
N GLU A 133 -9.52 -6.50 -15.95
CA GLU A 133 -9.99 -7.43 -16.97
C GLU A 133 -11.52 -7.52 -16.99
N ILE A 134 -12.15 -7.68 -15.83
CA ILE A 134 -13.61 -7.68 -15.70
C ILE A 134 -14.18 -6.36 -16.25
N ALA A 135 -13.67 -5.22 -15.80
CA ALA A 135 -14.14 -3.91 -16.26
C ALA A 135 -14.01 -3.74 -17.79
N ARG A 136 -12.93 -4.25 -18.39
CA ARG A 136 -12.71 -4.23 -19.85
C ARG A 136 -13.67 -5.12 -20.62
N ARG A 137 -14.07 -6.28 -20.08
CA ARG A 137 -15.12 -7.12 -20.69
C ARG A 137 -16.47 -6.41 -20.74
N HIS A 138 -16.79 -5.61 -19.74
CA HIS A 138 -18.05 -4.87 -19.65
C HIS A 138 -18.02 -3.50 -20.34
N SER A 139 -16.86 -2.87 -20.46
CA SER A 139 -16.71 -1.58 -21.13
C SER A 139 -15.33 -1.36 -21.77
N ALA A 140 -15.31 -1.37 -23.10
CA ALA A 140 -14.11 -1.03 -23.87
C ALA A 140 -13.74 0.46 -23.82
N THR A 141 -14.68 1.34 -23.47
CA THR A 141 -14.50 2.80 -23.53
C THR A 141 -14.28 3.46 -22.18
N LEU A 142 -14.61 2.79 -21.08
CA LEU A 142 -14.41 3.31 -19.73
C LEU A 142 -12.94 3.63 -19.49
N LYS A 143 -12.62 4.81 -18.96
CA LYS A 143 -11.23 5.13 -18.61
C LYS A 143 -10.81 4.41 -17.35
N ILE A 144 -9.72 3.65 -17.40
CA ILE A 144 -9.19 2.91 -16.24
C ILE A 144 -7.80 3.44 -15.89
N LEU A 145 -7.68 4.06 -14.72
CA LEU A 145 -6.43 4.56 -14.17
C LEU A 145 -5.92 3.59 -13.10
N VAL A 146 -4.60 3.41 -13.01
CA VAL A 146 -4.00 2.52 -12.01
C VAL A 146 -3.31 3.35 -10.92
N SER A 147 -3.65 3.07 -9.68
CA SER A 147 -3.04 3.67 -8.50
C SER A 147 -1.80 2.89 -8.08
N LEU A 148 -0.72 3.62 -7.87
CA LEU A 148 0.60 3.13 -7.46
C LEU A 148 0.89 3.63 -6.03
N PRO A 149 0.51 2.87 -4.98
CA PRO A 149 0.81 3.22 -3.59
C PRO A 149 2.26 2.85 -3.21
N SER A 150 3.21 3.17 -4.07
CA SER A 150 4.63 2.85 -3.94
C SER A 150 5.51 3.94 -4.57
N ALA A 151 6.80 3.95 -4.21
CA ALA A 151 7.77 4.82 -4.85
C ALA A 151 7.90 4.43 -6.34
N LEU A 152 7.97 5.42 -7.21
CA LEU A 152 7.93 5.20 -8.65
C LEU A 152 9.14 4.40 -9.13
N PHE A 153 10.32 4.59 -8.55
CA PHE A 153 11.50 3.78 -8.87
C PHE A 153 11.35 2.31 -8.46
N CYS A 154 10.62 2.00 -7.37
CA CYS A 154 10.26 0.63 -7.02
C CYS A 154 9.27 0.05 -8.04
N VAL A 155 8.28 0.84 -8.48
CA VAL A 155 7.36 0.40 -9.54
C VAL A 155 8.12 0.16 -10.85
N TYR A 156 9.10 1.01 -11.19
CA TYR A 156 9.98 0.80 -12.35
C TYR A 156 10.67 -0.56 -12.29
N ALA A 157 11.27 -0.88 -11.13
CA ALA A 157 11.96 -2.14 -10.92
C ALA A 157 11.01 -3.35 -11.07
N LEU A 158 9.74 -3.19 -10.64
CA LEU A 158 8.72 -4.22 -10.70
C LEU A 158 8.18 -4.47 -12.11
N THR A 159 7.71 -3.42 -12.76
CA THR A 159 6.85 -3.54 -13.95
C THR A 159 7.55 -3.14 -15.23
N GLY A 160 8.77 -2.60 -15.14
CA GLY A 160 9.29 -1.74 -16.20
C GLY A 160 8.35 -0.54 -16.46
N PRO A 161 8.81 0.42 -17.24
CA PRO A 161 8.32 0.49 -18.61
C PRO A 161 9.26 -0.30 -19.48
N TYR A 162 8.85 -1.52 -19.81
CA TYR A 162 9.53 -2.28 -20.84
C TYR A 162 9.46 -1.52 -22.17
N GLY A 163 10.52 -1.63 -22.98
CA GLY A 163 10.43 -1.25 -24.39
C GLY A 163 9.32 -2.05 -25.10
N PRO A 164 8.97 -1.71 -26.35
CA PRO A 164 7.85 -2.33 -27.08
C PRO A 164 7.86 -3.87 -27.03
N ASP A 165 9.06 -4.46 -27.09
CA ASP A 165 9.23 -5.92 -27.12
C ASP A 165 9.38 -6.55 -25.73
N GLY A 166 9.59 -5.76 -24.67
CA GLY A 166 10.00 -6.30 -23.37
C GLY A 166 8.85 -6.89 -22.54
N LEU A 167 7.63 -6.32 -22.63
CA LEU A 167 6.47 -6.94 -22.00
C LEU A 167 6.07 -8.23 -22.72
N ASP A 168 6.06 -8.20 -24.05
CA ASP A 168 5.74 -9.36 -24.88
C ASP A 168 6.78 -10.48 -24.68
N ALA A 169 8.07 -10.13 -24.57
CA ALA A 169 9.12 -11.08 -24.23
C ALA A 169 8.94 -11.69 -22.83
N LEU A 170 8.53 -10.90 -21.83
CA LEU A 170 8.25 -11.42 -20.48
C LEU A 170 7.08 -12.41 -20.52
N ASN A 171 5.97 -12.05 -21.16
CA ASN A 171 4.82 -12.94 -21.29
C ASN A 171 5.19 -14.22 -22.07
N ALA A 172 5.92 -14.10 -23.18
CA ALA A 172 6.40 -15.24 -23.96
C ALA A 172 7.35 -16.15 -23.18
N ALA A 173 8.19 -15.60 -22.31
CA ALA A 173 9.07 -16.39 -21.44
C ALA A 173 8.27 -17.21 -20.42
N VAL A 174 7.23 -16.62 -19.82
CA VAL A 174 6.32 -17.35 -18.91
C VAL A 174 5.57 -18.45 -19.66
N GLU A 175 5.04 -18.16 -20.85
CA GLU A 175 4.37 -19.15 -21.70
C GLU A 175 5.30 -20.30 -22.11
N ASP A 176 6.56 -20.00 -22.41
CA ASP A 176 7.56 -21.01 -22.77
C ASP A 176 7.86 -21.95 -21.60
N VAL A 177 7.94 -21.43 -20.36
CA VAL A 177 8.04 -22.25 -19.15
C VAL A 177 6.81 -23.14 -19.01
N MET A 178 5.60 -22.58 -19.11
CA MET A 178 4.35 -23.36 -19.04
C MET A 178 4.34 -24.50 -20.07
N ARG A 179 4.71 -24.21 -21.33
CA ARG A 179 4.75 -25.18 -22.42
C ARG A 179 5.81 -26.27 -22.20
N LYS A 180 7.00 -25.92 -21.71
CA LYS A 180 8.10 -26.87 -21.50
C LYS A 180 7.91 -27.76 -20.28
N THR A 181 7.28 -27.26 -19.23
CA THR A 181 7.19 -27.96 -17.94
C THR A 181 5.79 -28.44 -17.59
N GLY A 182 4.75 -28.00 -18.30
CA GLY A 182 3.35 -28.27 -17.97
C GLY A 182 2.84 -27.54 -16.72
N LYS A 183 3.57 -26.53 -16.25
CA LYS A 183 3.19 -25.73 -15.07
C LYS A 183 2.01 -24.82 -15.38
N THR A 184 1.20 -24.54 -14.37
CA THR A 184 0.18 -23.50 -14.43
C THR A 184 0.82 -22.11 -14.54
N LEU A 185 0.05 -21.10 -14.95
CA LEU A 185 0.53 -19.73 -15.07
C LEU A 185 1.15 -19.19 -13.76
N PRO A 186 0.52 -19.36 -12.57
CA PRO A 186 1.15 -18.90 -11.33
C PRO A 186 2.47 -19.60 -11.00
N GLU A 187 2.58 -20.90 -11.26
CA GLU A 187 3.79 -21.68 -11.02
C GLU A 187 4.93 -21.27 -11.96
N ALA A 188 4.63 -21.07 -13.24
CA ALA A 188 5.60 -20.60 -14.24
C ALA A 188 6.04 -19.16 -13.95
N ALA A 189 5.09 -18.28 -13.61
CA ALA A 189 5.41 -16.92 -13.20
C ALA A 189 6.27 -16.92 -11.94
N ARG A 190 5.97 -17.74 -10.92
CA ARG A 190 6.82 -17.87 -9.72
C ARG A 190 8.24 -18.34 -10.04
N GLU A 191 8.43 -19.21 -11.01
CA GLU A 191 9.77 -19.67 -11.39
C GLU A 191 10.65 -18.54 -11.93
N LEU A 192 10.10 -17.68 -12.79
CA LEU A 192 10.83 -16.56 -13.38
C LEU A 192 10.87 -15.36 -12.45
N LEU A 193 9.70 -14.97 -11.93
CA LEU A 193 9.43 -13.70 -11.26
C LEU A 193 9.36 -13.84 -9.72
N GLY A 194 9.59 -15.03 -9.17
CA GLY A 194 9.36 -15.28 -7.74
C GLY A 194 10.60 -15.17 -6.85
N ARG A 195 11.79 -15.04 -7.44
CA ARG A 195 13.05 -14.92 -6.69
C ARG A 195 14.00 -13.93 -7.36
N PRO A 196 14.85 -13.25 -6.59
CA PRO A 196 15.92 -12.43 -7.15
C PRO A 196 16.93 -13.31 -7.90
N THR A 197 17.46 -12.79 -9.01
CA THR A 197 18.51 -13.43 -9.81
C THR A 197 19.90 -12.87 -9.45
N ASP A 198 20.95 -13.29 -10.16
CA ASP A 198 22.27 -12.63 -10.11
C ASP A 198 22.39 -11.50 -11.16
N ASP A 199 21.26 -11.09 -11.76
CA ASP A 199 21.26 -10.06 -12.79
C ASP A 199 21.38 -8.66 -12.21
N VAL A 200 21.85 -7.73 -13.04
CA VAL A 200 21.96 -6.31 -12.70
C VAL A 200 20.67 -5.58 -13.05
N VAL A 201 20.10 -4.92 -12.05
CA VAL A 201 18.92 -4.06 -12.14
C VAL A 201 19.32 -2.67 -12.59
N ARG A 202 18.61 -2.15 -13.60
CA ARG A 202 18.85 -0.81 -14.15
C ARG A 202 17.60 0.04 -14.04
N ILE A 203 17.55 0.90 -13.03
CA ILE A 203 16.48 1.86 -12.83
C ILE A 203 17.04 3.26 -13.16
N PRO A 204 16.45 4.01 -14.10
CA PRO A 204 16.97 5.32 -14.48
C PRO A 204 17.13 6.28 -13.29
N GLY A 205 18.37 6.68 -13.01
CA GLY A 205 18.70 7.61 -11.92
C GLY A 205 18.93 6.95 -10.56
N VAL A 206 18.96 5.62 -10.49
CA VAL A 206 19.38 4.84 -9.32
C VAL A 206 20.69 4.11 -9.67
N PRO A 207 21.64 3.95 -8.74
CA PRO A 207 22.83 3.13 -8.96
C PRO A 207 22.45 1.71 -9.42
N GLU A 208 23.24 1.16 -10.33
CA GLU A 208 23.13 -0.25 -10.68
C GLU A 208 23.35 -1.11 -9.43
N MET A 209 22.54 -2.15 -9.29
CA MET A 209 22.61 -3.09 -8.18
C MET A 209 22.20 -4.47 -8.69
N TYR A 210 22.64 -5.53 -8.02
CA TYR A 210 22.16 -6.87 -8.31
C TYR A 210 20.71 -7.03 -7.84
N ALA A 211 19.95 -7.92 -8.47
CA ALA A 211 18.57 -8.21 -8.12
C ALA A 211 18.40 -8.57 -6.64
N TYR A 212 19.35 -9.36 -6.11
CA TYR A 212 19.36 -9.73 -4.70
C TYR A 212 19.67 -8.56 -3.76
N GLU A 213 20.33 -7.49 -4.21
CA GLU A 213 20.55 -6.27 -3.42
C GLU A 213 19.29 -5.40 -3.33
N ASN A 214 18.49 -5.39 -4.40
CA ASN A 214 17.14 -4.82 -4.37
C ASN A 214 16.21 -5.64 -3.44
N SER A 215 16.53 -6.93 -3.23
CA SER A 215 15.74 -7.88 -2.46
C SER A 215 16.49 -8.56 -1.31
N PRO A 216 16.97 -7.80 -0.31
CA PRO A 216 18.00 -8.28 0.61
C PRO A 216 17.47 -9.18 1.75
N GLN A 217 16.16 -9.40 1.87
CA GLN A 217 15.58 -10.22 2.93
C GLN A 217 14.74 -11.36 2.38
N GLU A 218 14.51 -12.39 3.19
CA GLU A 218 13.57 -13.46 2.87
C GLU A 218 12.23 -13.21 3.57
N LEU A 219 11.13 -13.63 2.92
CA LEU A 219 9.82 -13.63 3.58
C LEU A 219 9.79 -14.71 4.66
N SER A 220 9.14 -14.40 5.78
CA SER A 220 8.87 -15.39 6.85
C SER A 220 7.73 -16.36 6.50
N PHE A 221 7.08 -16.17 5.36
CA PHE A 221 5.99 -17.00 4.87
C PHE A 221 6.12 -17.20 3.35
N ASP A 222 5.57 -18.29 2.83
CA ASP A 222 5.56 -18.51 1.39
C ASP A 222 4.44 -17.71 0.73
N LEU A 223 4.78 -17.03 -0.37
CA LEU A 223 3.82 -16.39 -1.28
C LEU A 223 3.87 -17.11 -2.62
N PRO A 224 3.15 -18.23 -2.82
CA PRO A 224 3.21 -18.99 -4.06
C PRO A 224 2.88 -18.14 -5.30
N ASN A 225 1.96 -17.19 -5.17
CA ASN A 225 1.50 -16.34 -6.27
C ASN A 225 2.37 -15.09 -6.50
N ILE A 226 3.52 -14.97 -5.84
CA ILE A 226 4.31 -13.74 -5.89
C ILE A 226 4.73 -13.35 -7.31
N GLY A 227 5.28 -14.30 -8.08
CA GLY A 227 5.65 -14.05 -9.47
C GLY A 227 4.45 -13.72 -10.36
N TYR A 228 3.28 -14.31 -10.07
CA TYR A 228 2.04 -13.99 -10.77
C TYR A 228 1.58 -12.57 -10.50
N ILE A 229 1.63 -12.11 -9.23
CA ILE A 229 1.32 -10.72 -8.85
C ILE A 229 2.21 -9.73 -9.62
N HIS A 230 3.48 -10.05 -9.81
CA HIS A 230 4.40 -9.19 -10.56
C HIS A 230 4.07 -9.15 -12.05
N LEU A 231 3.82 -10.32 -12.64
CA LEU A 231 3.42 -10.43 -14.04
C LEU A 231 2.15 -9.62 -14.31
N THR A 232 1.15 -9.75 -13.45
CA THR A 232 -0.12 -9.05 -13.65
C THR A 232 -0.03 -7.57 -13.34
N ALA A 233 0.76 -7.15 -12.36
CA ALA A 233 1.08 -5.75 -12.12
C ALA A 233 1.75 -5.11 -13.33
N ALA A 234 2.70 -5.81 -13.95
CA ALA A 234 3.31 -5.39 -15.20
C ALA A 234 2.27 -5.23 -16.31
N ASN A 235 1.51 -6.28 -16.62
CA ASN A 235 0.47 -6.23 -17.65
C ASN A 235 -0.53 -5.08 -17.40
N LEU A 236 -0.91 -4.83 -16.14
CA LEU A 236 -1.83 -3.77 -15.76
C LEU A 236 -1.23 -2.36 -15.97
N VAL A 237 0.01 -2.14 -15.55
CA VAL A 237 0.73 -0.86 -15.77
C VAL A 237 0.89 -0.58 -17.27
N HIS A 238 1.02 -1.60 -18.11
CA HIS A 238 1.16 -1.44 -19.55
C HIS A 238 -0.19 -1.26 -20.27
N ALA A 239 -1.28 -1.84 -19.78
CA ALA A 239 -2.59 -1.82 -20.45
C ALA A 239 -3.56 -0.70 -20.01
N CYS A 240 -3.33 -0.04 -18.87
CA CYS A 240 -4.27 0.98 -18.34
C CYS A 240 -4.26 2.30 -19.14
N ASP A 241 -5.25 3.18 -18.93
CA ASP A 241 -5.34 4.50 -19.62
C ASP A 241 -4.42 5.57 -19.00
N GLY A 242 -3.88 5.33 -17.80
CA GLY A 242 -3.01 6.27 -17.10
C GLY A 242 -2.66 5.79 -15.69
N LEU A 243 -1.65 6.43 -15.12
CA LEU A 243 -1.11 6.05 -13.81
C LEU A 243 -1.30 7.19 -12.81
N ILE A 244 -1.56 6.82 -11.56
CA ILE A 244 -1.65 7.72 -10.41
C ILE A 244 -0.58 7.29 -9.42
N SER A 245 0.38 8.15 -9.13
CA SER A 245 1.40 7.91 -8.11
C SER A 245 1.02 8.57 -6.79
N ALA A 246 1.09 7.79 -5.71
CA ALA A 246 0.99 8.28 -4.34
C ALA A 246 2.29 8.94 -3.83
N SER A 247 3.30 9.08 -4.70
CA SER A 247 4.55 9.78 -4.44
C SER A 247 4.50 11.24 -4.92
N MET A 248 5.63 11.94 -4.86
CA MET A 248 5.82 13.26 -5.44
C MET A 248 7.11 13.33 -6.25
N PRO A 249 7.20 14.18 -7.30
CA PRO A 249 8.40 14.28 -8.13
C PRO A 249 9.67 14.62 -7.34
N ALA A 250 9.55 15.32 -6.21
CA ALA A 250 10.69 15.70 -5.37
C ALA A 250 11.32 14.54 -4.59
N LEU A 251 10.62 13.41 -4.42
CA LEU A 251 11.12 12.21 -3.75
C LEU A 251 11.60 11.14 -4.73
N GLU A 252 11.36 11.33 -6.03
CA GLU A 252 11.66 10.35 -7.06
C GLU A 252 12.92 10.74 -7.86
N PRO A 253 13.73 9.77 -8.32
CA PRO A 253 14.81 10.06 -9.25
C PRO A 253 14.27 10.76 -10.52
N PRO A 254 14.81 11.93 -10.92
CA PRO A 254 14.30 12.67 -12.08
C PRO A 254 14.29 11.84 -13.38
N ALA A 255 15.30 10.98 -13.56
CA ALA A 255 15.40 10.11 -14.72
C ALA A 255 14.31 9.01 -14.73
N THR A 256 13.92 8.47 -13.56
CA THR A 256 12.80 7.53 -13.45
C THR A 256 11.48 8.21 -13.83
N VAL A 257 11.26 9.42 -13.33
CA VAL A 257 10.06 10.22 -13.66
C VAL A 257 10.00 10.52 -15.16
N GLN A 258 11.13 10.87 -15.77
CA GLN A 258 11.23 11.11 -17.21
C GLN A 258 10.94 9.84 -18.02
N ALA A 259 11.47 8.69 -17.61
CA ALA A 259 11.25 7.42 -18.29
C ALA A 259 9.76 7.03 -18.30
N PHE A 260 9.06 7.12 -17.17
CA PHE A 260 7.61 6.86 -17.12
C PHE A 260 6.81 7.85 -17.96
N ASN A 261 7.14 9.14 -17.90
CA ASN A 261 6.46 10.14 -18.73
C ASN A 261 6.64 9.89 -20.22
N ALA A 262 7.86 9.54 -20.66
CA ALA A 262 8.14 9.21 -22.05
C ALA A 262 7.38 7.95 -22.49
N PHE A 263 7.41 6.90 -21.68
CA PHE A 263 6.67 5.67 -21.92
C PHE A 263 5.17 5.94 -22.10
N LEU A 264 4.53 6.61 -21.15
CA LEU A 264 3.09 6.89 -21.22
C LEU A 264 2.73 7.85 -22.35
N ALA A 265 3.55 8.88 -22.60
CA ALA A 265 3.30 9.85 -23.66
C ALA A 265 3.32 9.19 -25.06
N SER A 266 4.17 8.18 -25.27
CA SER A 266 4.21 7.42 -26.54
C SER A 266 2.88 6.74 -26.88
N GLN A 267 2.03 6.51 -25.87
CA GLN A 267 0.70 5.90 -25.98
C GLN A 267 -0.43 6.89 -25.68
N SER A 268 -0.15 8.20 -25.66
CA SER A 268 -1.11 9.27 -25.29
C SER A 268 -1.71 9.12 -23.88
N ARG A 269 -0.98 8.46 -22.96
CA ARG A 269 -1.34 8.26 -21.55
C ARG A 269 -0.59 9.25 -20.66
N LYS A 270 -0.99 9.35 -19.39
CA LYS A 270 -0.39 10.30 -18.42
C LYS A 270 -0.11 9.66 -17.07
N LEU A 271 0.95 10.14 -16.41
CA LEU A 271 1.26 9.90 -15.00
C LEU A 271 0.84 11.13 -14.19
N TYR A 272 0.08 10.90 -13.12
CA TYR A 272 -0.36 11.94 -12.20
C TYR A 272 0.26 11.73 -10.83
N PHE A 273 1.07 12.67 -10.36
CA PHE A 273 1.55 12.69 -8.98
C PHE A 273 0.56 13.41 -8.08
N LEU A 274 0.12 12.76 -7.01
CA LEU A 274 -0.86 13.33 -6.08
C LEU A 274 -0.26 13.75 -4.74
N GLY A 275 1.06 13.58 -4.60
CA GLY A 275 1.78 13.83 -3.36
C GLY A 275 1.50 12.76 -2.31
N LEU A 276 2.11 12.94 -1.14
CA LEU A 276 1.93 12.03 -0.02
C LEU A 276 0.45 12.04 0.39
N LEU A 277 -0.21 10.90 0.20
CA LEU A 277 -1.64 10.72 0.48
C LEU A 277 -1.87 10.48 1.98
N LEU A 278 -1.31 11.36 2.81
CA LEU A 278 -1.55 11.40 4.25
C LEU A 278 -2.81 12.23 4.55
N PRO A 279 -3.64 11.81 5.52
CA PRO A 279 -4.71 12.65 6.05
C PRO A 279 -4.11 13.81 6.87
N GLU A 280 -4.44 15.05 6.49
CA GLU A 280 -3.95 16.29 7.15
C GLU A 280 -5.12 17.09 7.76
N THR A 281 -6.04 16.41 8.45
CA THR A 281 -7.22 17.06 9.06
C THR A 281 -7.06 17.20 10.58
N ARG A 282 -7.80 18.12 11.20
CA ARG A 282 -7.93 18.22 12.66
C ARG A 282 -8.54 16.96 13.26
N ARG A 283 -9.48 16.32 12.53
CA ARG A 283 -10.07 15.04 12.96
C ARG A 283 -9.05 13.92 12.95
N GLU A 284 -8.14 13.88 11.99
CA GLU A 284 -7.02 12.94 11.97
C GLU A 284 -6.11 13.15 13.17
N ALA A 285 -5.66 14.38 13.39
CA ALA A 285 -4.83 14.72 14.54
C ALA A 285 -5.52 14.38 15.87
N GLN A 286 -6.83 14.58 15.97
CA GLN A 286 -7.61 14.20 17.15
C GLN A 286 -7.77 12.68 17.29
N ALA A 287 -7.93 11.94 16.19
CA ALA A 287 -8.00 10.49 16.19
C ALA A 287 -6.66 9.88 16.64
N GLU A 288 -5.53 10.39 16.15
CA GLU A 288 -4.18 10.00 16.61
C GLU A 288 -3.98 10.31 18.11
N ARG A 289 -4.41 11.50 18.57
CA ARG A 289 -4.38 11.83 20.01
C ARG A 289 -5.25 10.89 20.84
N THR A 290 -6.42 10.53 20.34
CA THR A 290 -7.35 9.61 21.03
C THR A 290 -6.76 8.21 21.10
N GLN A 291 -6.16 7.74 20.01
CA GLN A 291 -5.45 6.48 19.96
C GLN A 291 -4.26 6.45 20.94
N LEU A 292 -3.48 7.53 20.99
CA LEU A 292 -2.40 7.66 21.96
C LEU A 292 -2.91 7.72 23.41
N ALA A 293 -4.05 8.37 23.65
CA ALA A 293 -4.70 8.37 24.97
C ALA A 293 -5.21 6.98 25.39
N GLN A 294 -5.56 6.14 24.43
CA GLN A 294 -5.93 4.74 24.66
C GLN A 294 -4.72 3.82 24.90
N ALA A 295 -3.49 4.32 24.66
CA ALA A 295 -2.23 3.63 24.92
C ALA A 295 -1.39 4.43 25.94
N PRO A 296 -1.86 4.56 27.20
CA PRO A 296 -1.21 5.40 28.21
C PRO A 296 0.24 4.98 28.52
N GLU A 297 0.57 3.71 28.33
CA GLU A 297 1.94 3.19 28.44
C GLU A 297 2.88 3.75 27.38
N ILE A 298 2.41 3.90 26.13
CA ILE A 298 3.19 4.50 25.03
C ILE A 298 3.38 5.99 25.32
N ALA A 299 2.30 6.70 25.64
CA ALA A 299 2.36 8.13 25.94
C ALA A 299 3.28 8.42 27.14
N GLY A 300 3.12 7.66 28.23
CA GLY A 300 3.93 7.80 29.44
C GLY A 300 5.41 7.45 29.20
N PHE A 301 5.69 6.43 28.39
CA PHE A 301 7.05 6.07 27.99
C PHE A 301 7.72 7.21 27.22
N MET A 302 7.09 7.73 26.17
CA MET A 302 7.65 8.82 25.35
C MET A 302 7.90 10.10 26.17
N GLN A 303 6.98 10.44 27.08
CA GLN A 303 7.15 11.57 28.00
C GLN A 303 8.32 11.36 28.97
N ARG A 304 8.45 10.14 29.53
CA ARG A 304 9.56 9.78 30.40
C ARG A 304 10.89 9.92 29.66
N VAL A 305 10.99 9.34 28.46
CA VAL A 305 12.20 9.42 27.62
C VAL A 305 12.55 10.86 27.31
N ARG A 306 11.58 11.70 26.92
CA ARG A 306 11.81 13.12 26.67
C ARG A 306 12.41 13.83 27.91
N ARG A 307 11.94 13.48 29.10
CA ARG A 307 12.43 14.09 30.36
C ARG A 307 13.81 13.58 30.77
N THR A 308 14.10 12.30 30.56
CA THR A 308 15.32 11.66 31.08
C THR A 308 16.46 11.59 30.07
N HIS A 309 16.17 11.55 28.77
CA HIS A 309 17.15 11.41 27.68
C HIS A 309 17.12 12.59 26.69
N GLY A 310 16.07 13.42 26.71
CA GLY A 310 15.93 14.60 25.86
C GLY A 310 15.18 14.34 24.55
N GLU A 311 15.31 15.28 23.62
CA GLU A 311 14.70 15.20 22.29
C GLU A 311 15.55 14.34 21.36
N ARG A 312 14.89 13.67 20.40
CA ARG A 312 15.53 12.80 19.39
C ARG A 312 16.40 11.68 19.99
N ALA A 313 16.06 11.20 21.18
CA ALA A 313 16.84 10.19 21.90
C ALA A 313 16.28 8.75 21.75
N MET A 314 15.06 8.59 21.22
CA MET A 314 14.36 7.32 21.15
C MET A 314 14.39 6.71 19.75
N LEU A 315 14.53 5.38 19.66
CA LEU A 315 14.23 4.64 18.44
C LEU A 315 12.77 4.18 18.43
N TYR A 316 12.10 4.38 17.31
CA TYR A 316 10.89 3.62 16.99
C TYR A 316 11.24 2.45 16.08
N ILE A 317 10.69 1.27 16.33
CA ILE A 317 10.95 0.04 15.57
C ILE A 317 9.61 -0.54 15.12
N SER A 318 9.40 -0.69 13.81
CA SER A 318 8.17 -1.29 13.27
C SER A 318 8.42 -1.92 11.90
N PHE A 319 8.06 -3.19 11.76
CA PHE A 319 8.18 -3.94 10.51
C PHE A 319 6.86 -3.99 9.71
N GLY A 320 5.91 -3.10 10.03
CA GLY A 320 4.61 -3.04 9.36
C GLY A 320 3.61 -4.08 9.88
N THR A 321 2.52 -4.25 9.15
CA THR A 321 1.38 -5.09 9.58
C THR A 321 1.42 -6.52 9.08
N VAL A 322 2.28 -6.82 8.10
CA VAL A 322 2.37 -8.14 7.46
C VAL A 322 3.78 -8.70 7.63
N PHE A 323 4.81 -7.92 7.31
CA PHE A 323 6.17 -8.41 7.33
C PHE A 323 6.71 -8.67 8.74
N TRP A 324 7.46 -9.76 8.87
CA TRP A 324 8.29 -10.07 10.03
C TRP A 324 9.59 -10.69 9.52
N PRO A 325 10.77 -10.37 10.09
CA PRO A 325 12.04 -10.95 9.65
C PRO A 325 12.13 -12.45 9.94
N LYS A 326 12.64 -13.23 8.98
CA LYS A 326 12.81 -14.70 9.11
C LYS A 326 13.77 -15.11 10.24
N ASN A 327 14.76 -14.26 10.52
CA ASN A 327 15.75 -14.46 11.58
C ASN A 327 15.54 -13.45 12.72
N PRO A 328 14.50 -13.62 13.56
CA PRO A 328 14.15 -12.66 14.60
C PRO A 328 15.22 -12.52 15.70
N ASP A 329 16.12 -13.50 15.85
CA ASP A 329 17.23 -13.43 16.81
C ASP A 329 18.14 -12.21 16.62
N ARG A 330 18.25 -11.71 15.39
CA ARG A 330 18.98 -10.46 15.10
C ARG A 330 18.29 -9.25 15.72
N ILE A 331 16.96 -9.24 15.76
CA ILE A 331 16.18 -8.19 16.41
C ILE A 331 16.42 -8.27 17.92
N TRP A 332 16.37 -9.47 18.50
CA TRP A 332 16.59 -9.66 19.95
C TRP A 332 17.98 -9.20 20.38
N ALA A 333 19.02 -9.61 19.65
CA ALA A 333 20.38 -9.13 19.88
C ALA A 333 20.50 -7.61 19.71
N PHE A 334 19.76 -7.02 18.76
CA PHE A 334 19.72 -5.57 18.60
C PHE A 334 19.06 -4.88 19.80
N LEU A 335 17.94 -5.40 20.32
CA LEU A 335 17.31 -4.86 21.54
C LEU A 335 18.24 -4.95 22.75
N ASP A 336 19.03 -6.01 22.85
CA ASP A 336 20.03 -6.17 23.92
C ASP A 336 21.08 -5.06 23.89
N VAL A 337 21.62 -4.77 22.70
CA VAL A 337 22.56 -3.65 22.52
C VAL A 337 21.90 -2.32 22.89
N LEU A 338 20.64 -2.08 22.50
CA LEU A 338 19.94 -0.86 22.88
C LEU A 338 19.78 -0.72 24.40
N ILE A 339 19.49 -1.82 25.10
CA ILE A 339 19.42 -1.84 26.58
C ILE A 339 20.79 -1.53 27.18
N GLU A 340 21.85 -2.21 26.73
CA GLU A 340 23.22 -2.02 27.25
C GLU A 340 23.75 -0.62 27.01
N GLN A 341 23.41 -0.01 25.88
CA GLN A 341 23.78 1.36 25.52
C GLN A 341 22.86 2.42 26.12
N ASN A 342 21.84 2.02 26.90
CA ASN A 342 20.83 2.92 27.49
C ASN A 342 20.15 3.80 26.42
N ILE A 343 19.81 3.19 25.27
CA ILE A 343 19.12 3.86 24.17
C ILE A 343 17.63 3.49 24.22
N PRO A 344 16.73 4.43 24.53
CA PRO A 344 15.32 4.12 24.66
C PRO A 344 14.67 3.71 23.34
N PHE A 345 13.74 2.77 23.39
CA PHE A 345 13.02 2.35 22.19
C PHE A 345 11.56 1.94 22.42
N ILE A 346 10.76 2.09 21.38
CA ILE A 346 9.44 1.46 21.26
C ILE A 346 9.47 0.51 20.06
N MET A 347 9.13 -0.75 20.27
CA MET A 347 8.98 -1.73 19.19
C MET A 347 7.51 -2.14 19.05
N ALA A 348 6.93 -1.85 17.88
CA ALA A 348 5.60 -2.30 17.50
C ALA A 348 5.68 -3.57 16.63
N HIS A 349 4.90 -4.60 16.96
CA HIS A 349 4.85 -5.86 16.21
C HIS A 349 3.41 -6.26 15.82
N ALA A 350 2.84 -5.56 14.84
CA ALA A 350 1.50 -5.87 14.35
C ALA A 350 1.42 -7.14 13.47
N SER A 351 2.57 -7.66 13.01
CA SER A 351 2.60 -8.86 12.17
C SER A 351 2.15 -10.11 12.93
N PRO A 352 1.25 -10.92 12.35
CA PRO A 352 0.84 -12.19 12.94
C PRO A 352 1.99 -13.23 12.97
N PHE A 353 3.08 -12.99 12.23
CA PHE A 353 4.24 -13.87 12.18
C PHE A 353 5.27 -13.58 13.28
N CYS A 354 5.04 -12.55 14.11
CA CYS A 354 5.91 -12.25 15.24
C CYS A 354 5.70 -13.26 16.38
N ALA A 355 6.68 -14.14 16.59
CA ALA A 355 6.79 -14.97 17.78
C ALA A 355 7.76 -14.31 18.79
N LEU A 356 7.25 -13.43 19.65
CA LEU A 356 8.05 -12.78 20.69
C LEU A 356 8.27 -13.74 21.87
N PRO A 357 9.53 -14.12 22.21
CA PRO A 357 9.78 -14.97 23.36
C PRO A 357 9.50 -14.23 24.68
N ASP A 358 8.88 -14.91 25.64
CA ASP A 358 8.54 -14.34 26.95
C ASP A 358 9.77 -13.80 27.70
N GLU A 359 10.92 -14.47 27.55
CA GLU A 359 12.19 -14.04 28.14
C GLU A 359 12.62 -12.66 27.61
N ILE A 360 12.47 -12.43 26.30
CA ILE A 360 12.80 -11.14 25.68
C ILE A 360 11.84 -10.05 26.17
N ALA A 361 10.54 -10.35 26.19
CA ALA A 361 9.53 -9.41 26.70
C ALA A 361 9.80 -9.03 28.18
N ALA A 362 10.12 -10.03 29.02
CA ALA A 362 10.45 -9.83 30.42
C ALA A 362 11.73 -9.01 30.60
N LYS A 363 12.79 -9.32 29.83
CA LYS A 363 14.06 -8.60 29.84
C LYS A 363 13.89 -7.12 29.48
N VAL A 364 13.18 -6.83 28.38
CA VAL A 364 12.91 -5.45 27.96
C VAL A 364 12.12 -4.71 29.02
N LYS A 365 11.07 -5.32 29.58
CA LYS A 365 10.28 -4.72 30.65
C LYS A 365 11.10 -4.44 31.91
N ALA A 366 11.96 -5.37 32.32
CA ALA A 366 12.81 -5.23 33.50
C ALA A 366 13.88 -4.14 33.34
N SER A 367 14.36 -3.90 32.11
CA SER A 367 15.34 -2.84 31.83
C SER A 367 14.80 -1.42 32.05
N GLY A 368 13.49 -1.21 31.83
CA GLY A 368 12.88 0.12 31.78
C GLY A 368 13.27 0.98 30.57
N ILE A 369 14.17 0.48 29.71
CA ILE A 369 14.72 1.16 28.54
C ILE A 369 13.82 1.00 27.31
N GLY A 370 13.10 -0.10 27.19
CA GLY A 370 12.26 -0.38 26.03
C GLY A 370 10.79 -0.60 26.36
N LEU A 371 9.93 -0.43 25.35
CA LEU A 371 8.53 -0.83 25.35
C LEU A 371 8.24 -1.67 24.10
N ILE A 372 7.69 -2.87 24.29
CA ILE A 372 7.20 -3.72 23.18
C ILE A 372 5.67 -3.73 23.20
N THR A 373 5.05 -3.54 22.04
CA THR A 373 3.59 -3.54 21.90
C THR A 373 3.14 -4.20 20.59
N PRO A 374 2.02 -4.95 20.57
CA PRO A 374 1.47 -5.50 19.33
C PRO A 374 0.88 -4.43 18.41
N TRP A 375 0.56 -3.23 18.93
CA TRP A 375 -0.01 -2.15 18.14
C TRP A 375 0.45 -0.78 18.64
N ALA A 376 0.64 0.17 17.73
CA ALA A 376 1.08 1.51 18.05
C ALA A 376 0.46 2.57 17.13
N PRO A 377 0.13 3.77 17.65
CA PRO A 377 -0.22 4.94 16.84
C PRO A 377 1.05 5.49 16.18
N GLN A 378 1.47 4.86 15.08
CA GLN A 378 2.77 5.09 14.43
C GLN A 378 3.02 6.57 14.11
N GLN A 379 2.02 7.26 13.55
CA GLN A 379 2.14 8.68 13.20
C GLN A 379 2.38 9.52 14.46
N ALA A 380 1.61 9.31 15.53
CA ALA A 380 1.82 10.01 16.80
C ALA A 380 3.20 9.74 17.43
N ILE A 381 3.75 8.54 17.27
CA ILE A 381 5.11 8.21 17.76
C ILE A 381 6.16 8.94 16.91
N LEU A 382 6.04 8.88 15.58
CA LEU A 382 6.99 9.55 14.67
C LEU A 382 7.00 11.07 14.86
N GLU A 383 5.85 11.68 15.11
CA GLU A 383 5.72 13.13 15.37
C GLU A 383 6.17 13.54 16.79
N HIS A 384 6.39 12.58 17.71
CA HIS A 384 6.76 12.91 19.07
C HIS A 384 8.23 13.39 19.18
N PRO A 385 8.53 14.51 19.87
CA PRO A 385 9.89 15.07 19.94
C PRO A 385 10.98 14.15 20.52
N ALA A 386 10.60 13.12 21.27
CA ALA A 386 11.55 12.11 21.76
C ALA A 386 12.08 11.21 20.65
N THR A 387 11.34 11.03 19.56
CA THR A 387 11.70 10.12 18.46
C THR A 387 12.85 10.71 17.64
N GLY A 388 13.96 9.98 17.60
CA GLY A 388 15.17 10.38 16.88
C GLY A 388 15.39 9.58 15.61
N TRP A 389 15.03 8.29 15.61
CA TRP A 389 15.26 7.37 14.49
C TRP A 389 14.11 6.37 14.35
N PHE A 390 13.89 5.91 13.12
CA PHE A 390 12.91 4.89 12.80
C PHE A 390 13.55 3.67 12.13
N VAL A 391 13.55 2.53 12.83
CA VAL A 391 13.90 1.23 12.25
C VAL A 391 12.66 0.66 11.59
N THR A 392 12.71 0.53 10.26
CA THR A 392 11.52 0.23 9.46
C THR A 392 11.77 -0.84 8.42
N HIS A 393 10.71 -1.57 8.07
CA HIS A 393 10.68 -2.41 6.87
C HIS A 393 10.62 -1.61 5.55
N GLY A 394 10.63 -0.27 5.57
CA GLY A 394 10.67 0.52 4.34
C GLY A 394 9.40 0.47 3.48
N GLY A 395 8.27 -0.04 4.01
CA GLY A 395 6.99 0.04 3.32
C GLY A 395 6.60 1.50 3.03
N PHE A 396 6.07 1.75 1.84
CA PHE A 396 5.90 3.11 1.29
C PHE A 396 5.13 4.07 2.21
N ASN A 397 4.07 3.60 2.87
CA ASN A 397 3.32 4.42 3.82
C ASN A 397 4.14 4.78 5.06
N SER A 398 4.93 3.84 5.59
CA SER A 398 5.80 4.09 6.75
C SER A 398 6.94 5.05 6.39
N VAL A 399 7.51 4.91 5.19
CA VAL A 399 8.48 5.87 4.64
C VAL A 399 7.86 7.26 4.51
N THR A 400 6.64 7.33 3.96
CA THR A 400 5.90 8.57 3.78
C THR A 400 5.62 9.28 5.11
N GLU A 401 5.18 8.55 6.14
CA GLU A 401 4.96 9.09 7.49
C GLU A 401 6.26 9.58 8.13
N ALA A 402 7.36 8.84 7.98
CA ALA A 402 8.66 9.22 8.52
C ALA A 402 9.25 10.46 7.83
N VAL A 403 9.12 10.55 6.50
CA VAL A 403 9.51 11.74 5.71
C VAL A 403 8.68 12.94 6.13
N HIS A 404 7.36 12.77 6.30
CA HIS A 404 6.47 13.84 6.78
C HIS A 404 6.87 14.32 8.19
N ALA A 405 7.20 13.41 9.10
CA ALA A 405 7.63 13.73 10.46
C ALA A 405 9.09 14.23 10.55
N GLY A 406 9.88 14.15 9.46
CA GLY A 406 11.29 14.51 9.46
C GLY A 406 12.19 13.58 10.29
N VAL A 407 11.81 12.30 10.42
CA VAL A 407 12.53 11.30 11.21
C VAL A 407 13.45 10.47 10.29
N PRO A 408 14.77 10.42 10.54
CA PRO A 408 15.69 9.58 9.79
C PRO A 408 15.39 8.09 10.01
N MET A 409 15.62 7.30 8.97
CA MET A 409 15.28 5.88 8.96
C MET A 409 16.52 5.00 8.87
N TYR A 410 16.48 3.87 9.58
CA TYR A 410 17.25 2.69 9.25
C TYR A 410 16.30 1.70 8.58
N ALA A 411 16.47 1.50 7.28
CA ALA A 411 15.62 0.59 6.51
C ALA A 411 16.21 -0.82 6.54
N ALA A 412 15.42 -1.76 7.04
CA ALA A 412 15.60 -3.19 6.86
C ALA A 412 14.45 -3.68 5.97
N PRO A 413 14.49 -3.40 4.65
CA PRO A 413 13.37 -3.68 3.78
C PRO A 413 13.09 -5.19 3.70
N PRO A 414 11.82 -5.63 3.62
CA PRO A 414 11.52 -7.00 3.24
C PRO A 414 12.14 -7.26 1.85
N PRO A 415 12.19 -8.52 1.37
CA PRO A 415 12.28 -8.67 -0.07
C PRO A 415 11.14 -7.83 -0.66
N PRO A 416 11.43 -6.92 -1.60
CA PRO A 416 10.38 -6.34 -2.37
C PRO A 416 9.66 -7.52 -3.03
N LEU A 417 8.36 -7.34 -3.24
CA LEU A 417 7.59 -8.13 -4.17
C LEU A 417 8.08 -7.75 -5.58
N ILE A 418 9.37 -7.92 -5.88
CA ILE A 418 10.02 -7.45 -7.11
C ILE A 418 11.10 -8.45 -7.51
N PRO A 419 10.87 -9.24 -8.55
CA PRO A 419 11.89 -9.80 -9.40
C PRO A 419 12.34 -8.67 -10.32
N THR A 420 13.60 -8.72 -10.67
CA THR A 420 14.16 -7.79 -11.64
C THR A 420 14.63 -8.63 -12.80
N HIS A 421 14.10 -8.31 -13.98
CA HIS A 421 14.39 -9.01 -15.22
C HIS A 421 15.32 -8.20 -16.13
N HIS A 422 15.94 -8.93 -17.07
CA HIS A 422 16.93 -8.51 -18.06
C HIS A 422 16.66 -7.18 -18.77
#